data_AF-A0A502C3S4-F1
#
_entry.id   AF-A0A502C3S4-F1
#
_cell.length_a   1.000
_cell.length_b   1.000
_cell.length_c   1.000
_cell.angle_alpha   90.00
_cell.angle_beta   90.00
_cell.angle_gamma   90.00
#
_symmetry.space_group_name_H-M   'P 1'
#
loop_
_entity.id
_entity.type
_entity.pdbx_description
1 polymer ?
#
loop_
_entity_poly.entity_id
_entity_poly.type
_entity_poly.pdbx_seq_one_letter_code
_entity_poly.pdbx_strand_id
1 'polypeptide(L)' 'MTPDQERWAEAHAVLDLHGDSVFTFIAARIIELARDGDHDGVDQWRVIADRVSRLRRGTMQ' A
#
# COMPACT_ATOMS: atom_id res chain seq x y z
N MET A 1 -17.29 2.13 -8.54
CA MET A 1 -16.45 1.08 -7.94
C MET A 1 -16.87 0.90 -6.50
N THR A 2 -16.71 -0.28 -5.91
CA THR A 2 -16.90 -0.43 -4.45
C THR A 2 -15.64 0.06 -3.73
N PRO A 3 -15.74 0.48 -2.45
CA PRO A 3 -14.57 0.91 -1.67
C PRO A 3 -13.47 -0.15 -1.60
N ASP A 4 -13.87 -1.43 -1.63
CA ASP A 4 -12.91 -2.52 -1.64
C ASP A 4 -12.15 -2.62 -2.98
N GLN A 5 -12.85 -2.44 -4.11
CA GLN A 5 -12.24 -2.42 -5.44
C GLN A 5 -11.30 -1.21 -5.63
N GLU A 6 -11.68 -0.04 -5.10
CA GLU A 6 -10.83 1.15 -5.10
C GLU A 6 -9.49 0.90 -4.40
N ARG A 7 -9.51 0.25 -3.24
CA ARG A 7 -8.29 -0.07 -2.51
C ARG A 7 -7.43 -1.16 -3.16
N TRP A 8 -8.02 -2.07 -3.93
CA TRP A 8 -7.24 -3.02 -4.74
C TRP A 8 -6.60 -2.33 -5.95
N ALA A 9 -7.31 -1.40 -6.59
CA ALA A 9 -6.76 -0.59 -7.67
C ALA A 9 -5.60 0.30 -7.17
N GLU A 10 -5.75 0.91 -5.99
CA GLU A 10 -4.68 1.70 -5.36
C GLU A 10 -3.45 0.85 -5.05
N ALA A 11 -3.62 -0.33 -4.44
CA ALA A 11 -2.52 -1.25 -4.17
C ALA A 11 -1.81 -1.72 -5.46
N HIS A 12 -2.57 -1.98 -6.53
CA HIS A 12 -1.99 -2.34 -7.82
C HIS A 12 -1.21 -1.18 -8.44
N ALA A 13 -1.74 0.03 -8.42
CA ALA A 13 -1.06 1.22 -8.94
C ALA A 13 0.23 1.51 -8.17
N VAL A 14 0.21 1.41 -6.84
CA VAL A 14 1.40 1.58 -5.99
C VAL A 14 2.46 0.52 -6.30
N LEU A 15 2.06 -0.74 -6.52
CA LEU A 15 2.98 -1.80 -6.91
C LEU A 15 3.59 -1.55 -8.30
N ASP A 16 2.78 -1.14 -9.28
CA ASP A 16 3.23 -0.87 -10.65
C ASP A 16 4.24 0.31 -10.70
N LEU A 17 3.98 1.37 -9.94
CA LEU A 17 4.83 2.57 -9.89
C LEU A 17 6.19 2.33 -9.21
N HIS A 18 6.23 1.49 -8.17
CA HIS A 18 7.42 1.35 -7.33
C HIS A 18 8.13 -0.01 -7.48
N GLY A 19 7.50 -0.99 -8.13
CA GLY A 19 8.07 -2.32 -8.38
C GLY A 19 8.65 -2.95 -7.12
N ASP A 20 9.91 -3.37 -7.18
CA ASP A 20 10.60 -4.00 -6.04
C ASP A 20 10.79 -3.07 -4.83
N SER A 21 10.78 -1.75 -5.04
CA SER A 21 10.94 -0.75 -3.97
C SER A 21 9.62 -0.40 -3.28
N VAL A 22 8.51 -1.04 -3.65
CA VAL A 22 7.16 -0.72 -3.16
C VAL A 22 7.06 -0.71 -1.63
N PHE A 23 7.69 -1.67 -0.94
CA PHE A 23 7.63 -1.72 0.52
C PHE A 23 8.47 -0.64 1.20
N THR A 24 9.58 -0.23 0.59
CA THR A 24 10.38 0.91 1.07
C THR A 24 9.57 2.20 0.96
N PHE A 25 8.88 2.39 -0.16
CA PHE A 25 8.00 3.53 -0.36
C PHE A 25 6.85 3.55 0.66
N ILE A 26 6.14 2.43 0.83
CA ILE A 26 5.04 2.33 1.80
C ILE A 26 5.52 2.61 3.23
N ALA A 27 6.68 2.06 3.62
CA ALA A 27 7.25 2.32 4.93
C ALA A 27 7.57 3.80 5.15
N ALA A 28 8.14 4.48 4.14
CA ALA A 28 8.40 5.91 4.20
C ALA A 28 7.09 6.71 4.39
N ARG A 29 6.04 6.41 3.62
CA ARG A 29 4.73 7.05 3.74
C ARG A 29 4.10 6.87 5.11
N ILE A 30 4.16 5.66 5.68
CA ILE A 30 3.67 5.39 7.03
C ILE A 30 4.43 6.21 8.08
N ILE A 31 5.75 6.33 7.95
CA ILE A 31 6.57 7.13 8.88
C ILE A 31 6.22 8.62 8.79
N GLU A 32 6.01 9.16 7.59
CA GLU A 32 5.60 10.55 7.39
C GLU A 32 4.25 10.81 8.07
N LEU A 33 3.24 9.99 7.81
CA LEU A 33 1.90 10.15 8.40
C LEU A 33 1.91 10.00 9.92
N ALA A 34 2.70 9.04 10.44
CA ALA A 34 2.85 8.87 11.88
C ALA A 34 3.52 10.09 12.56
N ARG A 35 4.45 10.77 11.87
CA ARG A 35 5.08 12.00 12.37
C ARG A 35 4.09 13.16 12.40
N ASP A 36 3.19 13.21 11.42
CA ASP A 36 2.15 14.23 11.34
C ASP A 36 0.96 13.94 12.28
N GLY A 37 0.95 12.76 12.93
CA GLY A 37 -0.12 12.32 13.84
C GLY A 37 -1.37 11.80 13.11
N ASP A 38 -1.27 11.55 11.81
CA ASP A 38 -2.36 11.02 10.99
C ASP A 38 -2.44 9.49 11.11
N HIS A 39 -3.12 9.03 12.15
CA HIS A 39 -3.30 7.60 12.41
C HIS A 39 -4.23 6.93 11.39
N ASP A 40 -5.25 7.63 10.89
CA ASP A 40 -6.19 7.10 9.89
C ASP A 40 -5.46 6.82 8.57
N GLY A 41 -4.58 7.75 8.16
CA GLY A 41 -3.70 7.57 7.01
C GLY A 41 -2.74 6.39 7.19
N VAL A 42 -2.13 6.25 8.37
CA VAL A 42 -1.27 5.10 8.69
C VAL A 42 -2.01 3.77 8.52
N ASP A 43 -3.23 3.66 9.03
CA ASP A 43 -4.02 2.44 8.94
C ASP A 43 -4.46 2.15 7.51
N GLN A 44 -4.77 3.17 6.71
CA GLN A 44 -5.02 3.00 5.28
C GLN A 44 -3.78 2.44 4.55
N TRP A 45 -2.59 2.98 4.80
CA TRP A 45 -1.37 2.48 4.16
C TRP A 45 -0.99 1.07 4.61
N ARG A 46 -1.32 0.67 5.84
CA ARG A 46 -1.18 -0.72 6.31
C ARG A 46 -2.08 -1.68 5.52
N VAL A 47 -3.32 -1.29 5.22
CA VAL A 47 -4.22 -2.09 4.37
C VAL A 47 -3.66 -2.23 2.95
N ILE A 48 -3.10 -1.15 2.39
CA ILE A 48 -2.43 -1.18 1.08
C ILE A 48 -1.22 -2.12 1.12
N ALA A 49 -0.40 -2.07 2.17
CA ALA A 49 0.75 -2.96 2.35
C ALA A 49 0.37 -4.44 2.32
N ASP A 50 -0.71 -4.82 3.02
CA ASP A 50 -1.21 -6.20 3.01
C ASP A 50 -1.64 -6.64 1.60
N ARG A 51 -2.35 -5.78 0.87
CA ARG A 51 -2.80 -6.06 -0.50
C ARG A 51 -1.64 -6.17 -1.48
N VAL A 52 -0.67 -5.25 -1.42
CA VAL A 52 0.58 -5.33 -2.20
C VAL A 52 1.31 -6.64 -1.92
N SER A 53 1.36 -7.05 -0.65
CA SER A 53 1.96 -8.33 -0.24
C SER A 53 1.24 -9.54 -0.87
N ARG A 54 -0.10 -9.51 -0.95
CA ARG A 54 -0.89 -10.54 -1.64
C ARG A 54 -0.68 -10.53 -3.15
N LEU A 55 -0.68 -9.36 -3.78
CA LEU A 55 -0.42 -9.21 -5.21
C LEU A 55 0.95 -9.80 -5.57
N ARG A 56 2.01 -9.41 -4.85
CA ARG A 56 3.37 -9.86 -5.13
C ARG A 56 3.54 -11.37 -4.92
N ARG A 57 2.83 -11.98 -3.97
CA ARG A 57 2.78 -13.45 -3.81
C ARG A 57 2.05 -14.14 -4.95
N GLY A 58 0.97 -13.53 -5.47
CA GLY A 58 0.22 -14.07 -6.61
C GLY A 58 0.95 -13.89 -7.95
N THR A 59 1.77 -12.84 -8.11
CA THR A 59 2.62 -12.62 -9.29
C THR A 59 3.86 -13.52 -9.32
N MET A 60 4.29 -14.04 -8.17
CA MET A 60 5.42 -14.97 -8.06
C MET A 60 5.03 -16.47 -8.19
N GLN A 61 3.81 -16.78 -8.66
CA GLN A 61 3.39 -18.14 -9.06
C GLN A 61 3.20 -18.23 -10.56
#